data_AF-A0A9X7FXX0-F1
#
_entry.id   AF-A0A9X7FXX0-F1
#
_cell.length_a   1.000
_cell.length_b   1.000
_cell.length_c   1.000
_cell.angle_alpha   90.00
_cell.angle_beta   90.00
_cell.angle_gamma   90.00
#
_symmetry.space_group_name_H-M   'P 1'
#
loop_
_entity.id
_entity.type
_entity.pdbx_description
1 polymer ?
#
loop_
_entity_poly.entity_id
_entity_poly.type
_entity_poly.pdbx_seq_one_letter_code
_entity_poly.pdbx_strand_id
1 'polypeptide(L)'
;MLLPKKVTFYCKSESTDGVLHAFPVDSEATNHDTAEKWATENKFDYNYETHKRENERTIPPTVFELENKGFDNVVITDLKQRGNGGRAYQVVLDLGEHKVRVDLREKALMDVINNAGILAGGKLSGTFCFIKDGAQTNLVREGSKDHQEAVKDTNKKKTFTKNIKKSDLKVGYEYETLSGSKSVFLGFVYTADVDIHTGELSKPYKAMLFVRSGHNFEEMSKDLRSDDKDALARKENLYLWDFKISKTHSFKIENERRIDIETSEVLEKINAFGEAKRQRYLKTTYFGDALEGHRLGCLVADKKDMNIDNDGLSEVVKAQRDYEDRRRHYWSRW
;
A
#
# COMPACT_ATOMS: atom_id res chain seq x y z
N MET A 1 5.57 -0.31 9.56
CA MET A 1 5.29 -1.57 10.29
C MET A 1 4.49 -1.25 11.55
N LEU A 2 3.84 -2.19 12.20
CA LEU A 2 3.13 -1.96 13.47
C LEU A 2 3.43 -3.09 14.45
N LEU A 3 3.33 -2.82 15.74
CA LEU A 3 3.44 -3.79 16.82
C LEU A 3 2.01 -4.12 17.32
N PRO A 4 1.45 -5.28 16.93
CA PRO A 4 0.16 -5.74 17.44
C PRO A 4 0.19 -5.82 18.96
N LYS A 5 -0.91 -5.48 19.63
CA LYS A 5 -1.05 -5.73 21.07
C LYS A 5 -1.31 -7.20 21.37
N LYS A 6 -2.05 -7.85 20.47
CA LYS A 6 -2.45 -9.25 20.54
C LYS A 6 -2.34 -9.91 19.17
N VAL A 7 -2.15 -11.22 19.19
CA VAL A 7 -2.05 -12.05 17.99
C VAL A 7 -3.08 -13.16 18.09
N THR A 8 -3.92 -13.28 17.07
CA THR A 8 -4.81 -14.43 16.87
C THR A 8 -4.07 -15.49 16.08
N PHE A 9 -4.08 -16.74 16.56
CA PHE A 9 -3.51 -17.89 15.87
C PHE A 9 -4.62 -18.73 15.28
N TYR A 10 -4.63 -18.88 13.95
CA TYR A 10 -5.50 -19.82 13.25
C TYR A 10 -4.72 -21.10 12.98
N CYS A 11 -5.08 -22.16 13.69
CA CYS A 11 -4.38 -23.43 13.65
C CYS A 11 -5.18 -24.47 12.85
N LYS A 12 -4.46 -25.28 12.08
CA LYS A 12 -5.01 -26.52 11.53
C LYS A 12 -5.47 -27.45 12.65
N SER A 13 -6.48 -28.26 12.37
CA SER A 13 -7.07 -29.17 13.37
C SER A 13 -6.13 -30.33 13.74
N GLU A 14 -5.27 -30.74 12.81
CA GLU A 14 -4.24 -31.74 13.06
C GLU A 14 -3.02 -31.12 13.73
N SER A 15 -2.59 -31.73 14.85
CA SER A 15 -1.29 -31.48 15.47
C SER A 15 -0.34 -32.64 15.16
N THR A 16 0.94 -32.33 15.00
CA THR A 16 2.02 -33.34 14.93
C THR A 16 2.83 -33.19 16.21
N ASP A 17 2.95 -34.27 16.99
CA ASP A 17 3.66 -34.28 18.29
C ASP A 17 3.18 -33.18 19.26
N GLY A 18 1.87 -32.86 19.24
CA GLY A 18 1.28 -31.80 20.05
C GLY A 18 1.59 -30.37 19.57
N VAL A 19 2.20 -30.21 18.38
CA VAL A 19 2.49 -28.91 17.77
C VAL A 19 1.45 -28.58 16.69
N LEU A 20 0.74 -27.47 16.89
CA LEU A 20 -0.28 -26.97 15.98
C LEU A 20 0.35 -26.14 14.85
N HIS A 21 0.00 -26.40 13.59
CA HIS A 21 0.46 -25.55 12.48
C HIS A 21 -0.40 -24.29 12.39
N ALA A 22 0.21 -23.13 12.66
CA ALA A 22 -0.52 -21.90 12.91
C ALA A 22 -0.22 -20.79 11.89
N PHE A 23 -1.25 -20.00 11.60
CA PHE A 23 -1.18 -18.75 10.88
C PHE A 23 -1.45 -17.59 11.86
N PRO A 24 -0.40 -16.86 12.31
CA PRO A 24 -0.57 -15.72 13.20
C PRO A 24 -1.11 -14.49 12.46
N VAL A 25 -2.03 -13.76 13.08
CA VAL A 25 -2.63 -12.53 12.55
C VAL A 25 -2.71 -11.49 13.66
N ASP A 26 -2.48 -10.21 13.33
CA ASP A 26 -2.77 -9.09 14.25
C ASP A 26 -4.25 -9.10 14.61
N SER A 27 -4.60 -9.25 15.90
CA SER A 27 -5.99 -9.36 16.35
C SER A 27 -6.84 -8.12 15.99
N GLU A 28 -6.22 -6.95 15.81
CA GLU A 28 -6.92 -5.72 15.42
C GLU A 28 -6.98 -5.55 13.89
N ALA A 29 -6.60 -6.57 13.11
CA ALA A 29 -6.70 -6.51 11.65
C ALA A 29 -8.16 -6.54 11.18
N THR A 30 -8.46 -5.81 10.10
CA THR A 30 -9.81 -5.70 9.56
C THR A 30 -10.26 -6.91 8.75
N ASN A 31 -9.37 -7.85 8.44
CA ASN A 31 -9.66 -9.03 7.64
C ASN A 31 -8.82 -10.23 8.14
N HIS A 32 -9.51 -11.32 8.47
CA HIS A 32 -8.92 -12.57 8.95
C HIS A 32 -9.24 -13.75 8.01
N ASP A 33 -10.06 -13.54 6.97
CA ASP A 33 -10.60 -14.56 6.07
C ASP A 33 -9.52 -15.45 5.46
N THR A 34 -8.34 -14.88 5.16
CA THR A 34 -7.25 -15.65 4.55
C THR A 34 -6.69 -16.68 5.54
N ALA A 35 -6.50 -16.30 6.81
CA ALA A 35 -5.98 -17.21 7.83
C ALA A 35 -7.03 -18.25 8.20
N GLU A 36 -8.30 -17.84 8.31
CA GLU A 36 -9.42 -18.76 8.58
C GLU A 36 -9.62 -19.78 7.45
N LYS A 37 -9.64 -19.34 6.19
CA LYS A 37 -9.74 -20.25 5.04
C LYS A 37 -8.55 -21.18 4.91
N TRP A 38 -7.34 -20.70 5.27
CA TRP A 38 -6.13 -21.53 5.23
C TRP A 38 -6.13 -22.61 6.31
N ALA A 39 -6.63 -22.29 7.51
CA ALA A 39 -6.66 -23.19 8.65
C ALA A 39 -7.88 -24.14 8.62
N THR A 40 -8.95 -23.76 7.92
CA THR A 40 -10.10 -24.62 7.65
C THR A 40 -9.69 -25.81 6.76
N GLU A 41 -10.00 -27.03 7.19
CA GLU A 41 -9.63 -28.25 6.48
C GLU A 41 -10.85 -28.93 5.88
N ASN A 42 -10.84 -29.16 4.57
CA ASN A 42 -11.83 -29.99 3.91
C ASN A 42 -11.25 -31.40 3.76
N LYS A 43 -11.83 -32.35 4.50
CA LYS A 43 -11.52 -33.77 4.37
C LYS A 43 -12.62 -34.46 3.60
N PHE A 44 -12.23 -35.42 2.78
CA PHE A 44 -13.13 -36.28 2.03
C PHE A 44 -12.49 -37.66 1.90
N ASP A 45 -13.32 -38.68 1.82
CA ASP A 45 -12.90 -40.02 1.45
C ASP A 45 -12.96 -40.13 -0.08
N TYR A 46 -11.89 -40.58 -0.72
CA TYR A 46 -11.89 -40.78 -2.16
C TYR A 46 -12.25 -42.23 -2.48
N ASN A 47 -13.39 -42.43 -3.13
CA ASN A 47 -13.80 -43.73 -3.61
C ASN A 47 -13.11 -44.01 -4.96
N TYR A 48 -12.15 -44.93 -4.98
CA TYR A 48 -11.38 -45.26 -6.17
C TYR A 48 -12.17 -46.06 -7.21
N GLU A 49 -13.24 -46.76 -6.83
CA GLU A 49 -14.08 -47.51 -7.76
C GLU A 49 -15.03 -46.58 -8.53
N THR A 50 -15.57 -45.57 -7.84
CA THR A 50 -16.53 -44.61 -8.44
C THR A 50 -15.88 -43.31 -8.90
N HIS A 51 -14.60 -43.11 -8.58
CA HIS A 51 -13.84 -41.87 -8.78
C HIS A 51 -14.50 -40.62 -8.16
N LYS A 52 -15.25 -40.79 -7.07
CA LYS A 52 -15.98 -39.71 -6.39
C LYS A 52 -15.44 -39.42 -4.99
N ARG A 53 -15.64 -38.17 -4.55
CA ARG A 53 -15.45 -37.75 -3.16
C ARG A 53 -16.70 -38.08 -2.37
N GLU A 54 -16.51 -38.73 -1.24
CA GLU A 54 -17.55 -39.11 -0.29
C GLU A 54 -17.21 -38.56 1.09
N ASN A 55 -18.20 -38.45 1.98
CA ASN A 55 -18.03 -37.99 3.36
C ASN A 55 -17.29 -36.64 3.49
N GLU A 56 -17.55 -35.69 2.58
CA GLU A 56 -16.96 -34.36 2.67
C GLU A 56 -17.34 -33.70 4.00
N ARG A 57 -16.33 -33.34 4.77
CA ARG A 57 -16.49 -32.63 6.05
C ARG A 57 -15.53 -31.47 6.12
N THR A 58 -16.06 -30.33 6.54
CA THR A 58 -15.29 -29.13 6.85
C THR A 58 -14.97 -29.15 8.34
N ILE A 59 -13.68 -29.14 8.66
CA ILE A 59 -13.18 -29.07 10.03
C ILE A 59 -12.80 -27.62 10.32
N PRO A 60 -13.45 -26.97 11.30
CA PRO A 60 -13.12 -25.59 11.64
C PRO A 60 -11.72 -25.50 12.27
N PRO A 61 -11.05 -24.35 12.15
CA PRO A 61 -9.73 -24.14 12.72
C PRO A 61 -9.78 -24.12 14.25
N THR A 62 -8.68 -24.51 14.88
CA THR A 62 -8.45 -24.19 16.30
C THR A 62 -7.96 -22.76 16.38
N VAL A 63 -8.67 -21.92 17.15
CA VAL A 63 -8.37 -20.48 17.24
C VAL A 63 -8.16 -20.08 18.68
N PHE A 64 -7.07 -19.36 18.95
CA PHE A 64 -6.81 -18.73 20.23
C PHE A 64 -6.08 -17.41 20.05
N GLU A 65 -6.11 -16.58 21.09
CA GLU A 65 -5.48 -15.26 21.10
C GLU A 65 -4.49 -15.17 22.26
N LEU A 66 -3.35 -14.52 22.01
CA LEU A 66 -2.36 -14.23 23.04
C LEU A 66 -1.94 -12.77 22.98
N GLU A 67 -1.55 -12.23 24.13
CA GLU A 67 -0.86 -10.96 24.18
C GLU A 67 0.49 -11.09 23.46
N ASN A 68 0.82 -10.08 22.63
CA ASN A 68 2.08 -10.04 21.90
C ASN A 68 3.22 -9.53 22.80
N LYS A 69 3.35 -10.15 23.97
CA LYS A 69 4.48 -9.94 24.87
C LYS A 69 5.64 -10.80 24.37
N GLY A 70 6.85 -10.28 24.49
CA GLY A 70 8.06 -11.02 24.14
C GLY A 70 8.08 -12.41 24.77
N PHE A 71 8.40 -13.43 23.98
CA PHE A 71 8.55 -14.81 24.44
C PHE A 71 9.92 -15.38 24.07
N ASP A 72 10.42 -16.20 24.98
CA ASP A 72 11.65 -16.96 24.84
C ASP A 72 11.28 -18.41 24.50
N ASN A 73 12.15 -19.15 23.79
CA ASN A 73 11.93 -20.53 23.27
C ASN A 73 11.33 -20.60 21.85
N VAL A 74 12.07 -20.06 20.90
CA VAL A 74 11.86 -20.27 19.46
C VAL A 74 12.87 -21.28 18.94
N VAL A 75 12.42 -22.39 18.36
CA VAL A 75 13.29 -23.47 17.86
C VAL A 75 13.04 -23.69 16.38
N ILE A 76 14.09 -23.61 15.55
CA ILE A 76 14.00 -23.93 14.13
C ILE A 76 13.90 -25.45 13.92
N THR A 77 12.94 -25.89 13.12
CA THR A 77 12.67 -27.33 12.92
C THR A 77 12.82 -27.79 11.48
N ASP A 78 12.46 -26.93 10.51
CA ASP A 78 12.44 -27.34 9.11
C ASP A 78 12.66 -26.16 8.15
N LEU A 79 12.94 -26.45 6.89
CA LEU A 79 12.95 -25.51 5.79
C LEU A 79 11.95 -25.97 4.73
N LYS A 80 10.83 -25.25 4.62
CA LYS A 80 9.87 -25.50 3.56
C LYS A 80 10.26 -24.75 2.30
N GLN A 81 10.64 -25.50 1.27
CA GLN A 81 10.80 -24.96 -0.09
C GLN A 81 9.42 -24.69 -0.70
N ARG A 82 9.25 -23.52 -1.30
CA ARG A 82 8.03 -23.11 -2.01
C ARG A 82 8.36 -22.87 -3.48
N GLY A 83 7.35 -22.95 -4.35
CA GLY A 83 7.49 -22.62 -5.77
C GLY A 83 8.08 -21.21 -5.98
N ASN A 84 8.74 -21.01 -7.12
CA ASN A 84 9.46 -19.77 -7.49
C ASN A 84 10.64 -19.39 -6.57
N GLY A 85 11.33 -20.38 -6.00
CA GLY A 85 12.54 -20.15 -5.19
C GLY A 85 12.28 -19.57 -3.80
N GLY A 86 11.02 -19.50 -3.35
CA GLY A 86 10.67 -19.04 -2.01
C GLY A 86 11.08 -20.03 -0.93
N ARG A 87 11.66 -19.52 0.17
CA ARG A 87 12.06 -20.31 1.34
C ARG A 87 11.35 -19.77 2.58
N ALA A 88 10.74 -20.65 3.36
CA ALA A 88 10.20 -20.33 4.67
C ALA A 88 10.72 -21.34 5.68
N TYR A 89 11.52 -20.86 6.64
CA TYR A 89 11.94 -21.68 7.76
C TYR A 89 10.74 -21.90 8.66
N GLN A 90 10.59 -23.09 9.21
CA GLN A 90 9.56 -23.36 10.21
C GLN A 90 10.20 -23.33 11.58
N VAL A 91 9.54 -22.63 12.50
CA VAL A 91 9.94 -22.59 13.90
C VAL A 91 8.78 -23.06 14.78
N VAL A 92 9.12 -23.71 15.87
CA VAL A 92 8.19 -24.04 16.95
C VAL A 92 8.33 -23.00 18.05
N LEU A 93 7.19 -22.47 18.48
CA LEU A 93 7.03 -21.55 19.59
C LEU A 93 6.34 -22.30 20.72
N ASP A 94 6.96 -22.26 21.90
CA ASP A 94 6.33 -22.74 23.13
C ASP A 94 5.65 -21.56 23.83
N LEU A 95 4.32 -21.50 23.75
CA LEU A 95 3.50 -20.40 24.25
C LEU A 95 2.77 -20.78 25.56
N GLY A 96 3.30 -21.76 26.29
CA GLY A 96 2.71 -22.26 27.52
C GLY A 96 1.67 -23.35 27.25
N GLU A 97 0.38 -23.00 27.26
CA GLU A 97 -0.71 -23.96 27.01
C GLU A 97 -0.75 -24.46 25.56
N HIS A 98 -0.04 -23.79 24.66
CA HIS A 98 -0.01 -24.12 23.24
C HIS A 98 1.42 -24.18 22.71
N LYS A 99 1.72 -25.20 21.91
CA LYS A 99 2.90 -25.25 21.05
C LYS A 99 2.48 -25.08 19.61
N VAL A 100 3.04 -24.07 18.94
CA VAL A 100 2.67 -23.76 17.55
C VAL A 100 3.89 -23.77 16.65
N ARG A 101 3.68 -24.22 15.41
CA ARG A 101 4.64 -24.10 14.32
C ARG A 101 4.21 -22.95 13.41
N VAL A 102 5.11 -22.00 13.18
CA VAL A 102 4.88 -20.85 12.30
C VAL A 102 6.04 -20.68 11.31
N ASP A 103 5.80 -19.91 10.25
CA ASP A 103 6.86 -19.52 9.33
C ASP A 103 7.74 -18.41 9.93
N LEU A 104 9.06 -18.61 9.89
CA LEU A 104 10.07 -17.60 10.09
C LEU A 104 10.62 -17.15 8.73
N ARG A 105 10.52 -15.84 8.46
CA ARG A 105 11.09 -15.23 7.25
C ARG A 105 12.61 -15.26 7.31
N GLU A 106 13.25 -15.50 6.17
CA GLU A 106 14.72 -15.52 6.03
C GLU A 106 15.37 -14.26 6.62
N LYS A 107 14.81 -13.08 6.36
CA LYS A 107 15.29 -11.82 6.93
C LYS A 107 15.36 -11.84 8.47
N ALA A 108 14.35 -12.39 9.13
CA ALA A 108 14.33 -12.51 10.60
C ALA A 108 15.34 -13.54 11.10
N LEU A 109 15.52 -14.66 10.39
CA LEU A 109 16.56 -15.64 10.71
C LEU A 109 17.97 -15.04 10.58
N MET A 110 18.23 -14.28 9.51
CA MET A 110 19.51 -13.60 9.31
C MET A 110 19.81 -12.58 10.40
N ASP A 111 18.81 -11.85 10.90
CA ASP A 111 18.98 -10.97 12.06
C ASP A 111 19.44 -11.75 13.31
N VAL A 112 18.84 -12.91 13.58
CA VAL A 112 19.22 -13.75 14.71
C VAL A 112 20.67 -14.24 14.54
N ILE A 113 21.03 -14.78 13.38
CA ILE A 113 22.39 -15.28 13.12
C ILE A 113 23.43 -14.19 13.34
N ASN A 114 23.17 -12.98 12.84
CA ASN A 114 24.15 -11.90 12.88
C ASN A 114 24.25 -11.22 14.25
N ASN A 115 23.18 -11.21 15.05
CA ASN A 115 23.09 -10.34 16.23
C ASN A 115 22.88 -11.08 17.56
N ALA A 116 22.45 -12.35 17.56
CA ALA A 116 22.12 -13.08 18.78
C ALA A 116 22.67 -14.52 18.81
N GLY A 117 22.86 -15.13 17.64
CA GLY A 117 23.29 -16.51 17.47
C GLY A 117 22.17 -17.55 17.59
N ILE A 118 22.53 -18.80 17.32
CA ILE A 118 21.65 -19.97 17.43
C ILE A 118 22.34 -20.98 18.35
N LEU A 119 21.64 -21.41 19.40
CA LEU A 119 22.13 -22.40 20.35
C LEU A 119 21.99 -23.82 19.79
N ALA A 120 22.66 -24.77 20.45
CA ALA A 120 22.53 -26.19 20.14
C ALA A 120 21.06 -26.63 20.14
N GLY A 121 20.71 -27.54 19.22
CA GLY A 121 19.32 -27.97 19.01
C GLY A 121 18.45 -26.97 18.23
N GLY A 122 19.05 -25.95 17.60
CA GLY A 122 18.32 -25.00 16.75
C GLY A 122 17.53 -23.94 17.50
N LYS A 123 17.81 -23.75 18.80
CA LYS A 123 17.15 -22.73 19.62
C LYS A 123 17.68 -21.34 19.27
N LEU A 124 16.81 -20.47 18.78
CA LEU A 124 17.14 -19.09 18.43
C LEU A 124 17.34 -18.26 19.70
N SER A 125 18.45 -17.53 19.78
CA SER A 125 18.76 -16.68 20.93
C SER A 125 17.96 -15.37 20.89
N GLY A 126 17.51 -14.94 22.07
CA GLY A 126 16.78 -13.69 22.28
C GLY A 126 15.28 -13.87 22.47
N THR A 127 14.61 -12.76 22.72
CA THR A 127 13.16 -12.68 22.89
C THR A 127 12.50 -12.31 21.57
N PHE A 128 11.36 -12.90 21.26
CA PHE A 128 10.67 -12.72 19.99
C PHE A 128 9.26 -12.18 20.19
N CYS A 129 8.81 -11.40 19.21
CA CYS A 129 7.45 -10.90 19.14
C CYS A 129 6.97 -10.89 17.68
N PHE A 130 5.68 -10.71 17.47
CA PHE A 130 5.14 -10.50 16.13
C PHE A 130 5.10 -9.01 15.79
N ILE A 131 5.35 -8.68 14.52
CA ILE A 131 5.08 -7.36 13.95
C ILE A 131 4.18 -7.51 12.73
N LYS A 132 3.43 -6.45 12.43
CA LYS A 132 2.63 -6.34 11.22
C LYS A 132 3.36 -5.49 10.19
N ASP A 133 3.69 -6.11 9.07
CA ASP A 133 4.26 -5.44 7.91
C ASP A 133 3.31 -5.57 6.71
N GLY A 134 2.67 -4.45 6.35
CA GLY A 134 1.56 -4.44 5.40
C GLY A 134 0.43 -5.38 5.85
N ALA A 135 0.17 -6.42 5.04
CA ALA A 135 -0.85 -7.43 5.28
C ALA A 135 -0.34 -8.67 6.04
N GLN A 136 0.97 -8.76 6.31
CA GLN A 136 1.59 -9.95 6.89
C GLN A 136 1.95 -9.72 8.36
N THR A 137 1.72 -10.74 9.19
CA THR A 137 2.22 -10.79 10.56
C THR A 137 3.46 -11.65 10.60
N ASN A 138 4.61 -11.05 10.90
CA ASN A 138 5.91 -11.70 10.86
C ASN A 138 6.50 -11.82 12.26
N LEU A 139 7.12 -12.96 12.56
CA LEU A 139 7.90 -13.17 13.78
C LEU A 139 9.26 -12.48 13.63
N VAL A 140 9.65 -11.66 14.61
CA VAL A 140 10.94 -10.96 14.66
C VAL A 140 11.53 -11.00 16.06
N ARG A 141 12.85 -10.85 16.17
CA ARG A 141 13.53 -10.70 17.45
C ARG A 141 13.30 -9.29 18.01
N GLU A 142 12.97 -9.19 19.29
CA GLU A 142 12.90 -7.90 19.97
C GLU A 142 14.25 -7.18 19.92
N GLY A 143 14.19 -5.86 19.74
CA GLY A 143 15.35 -5.01 19.53
C GLY A 143 15.96 -5.06 18.12
N SER A 144 15.51 -5.95 17.23
CA SER A 144 15.88 -5.92 15.81
C SER A 144 15.44 -4.62 15.13
N LYS A 145 16.01 -4.33 13.96
CA LYS A 145 15.65 -3.13 13.17
C LYS A 145 14.15 -3.07 12.89
N ASP A 146 13.56 -4.19 12.46
CA ASP A 146 12.13 -4.27 12.13
C ASP A 146 11.25 -4.09 13.38
N HIS A 147 11.69 -4.61 14.53
CA HIS A 147 11.02 -4.36 15.81
C HIS A 147 11.07 -2.87 16.19
N GLN A 148 12.24 -2.23 16.10
CA GLN A 148 12.40 -0.80 16.42
C GLN A 148 11.54 0.09 15.50
N GLU A 149 11.49 -0.22 14.20
CA GLU A 149 10.62 0.47 13.25
C GLU A 149 9.13 0.27 13.59
N ALA A 150 8.71 -0.96 13.92
CA ALA A 150 7.34 -1.25 14.33
C ALA A 150 6.93 -0.50 15.60
N VAL A 151 7.82 -0.40 16.60
CA VAL A 151 7.59 0.39 17.83
C VAL A 151 7.42 1.87 17.50
N LYS A 152 8.34 2.42 16.69
CA LYS A 152 8.30 3.84 16.27
C LYS A 152 7.01 4.18 15.54
N ASP A 153 6.62 3.37 14.57
CA ASP A 153 5.40 3.57 13.77
C ASP A 153 4.12 3.38 14.60
N THR A 154 4.13 2.43 15.55
CA THR A 154 3.00 2.23 16.47
C THR A 154 2.81 3.44 17.39
N ASN A 155 3.91 4.00 17.90
CA ASN A 155 3.88 5.22 18.70
C ASN A 155 3.39 6.41 17.88
N LYS A 156 3.88 6.57 16.64
CA LYS A 156 3.35 7.57 15.70
C LYS A 156 1.84 7.40 15.48
N LYS A 157 1.36 6.17 15.24
CA LYS A 157 -0.06 5.89 15.01
C LYS A 157 -0.92 6.25 16.21
N LYS A 158 -0.45 6.01 17.45
CA LYS A 158 -1.15 6.39 18.69
C LYS A 158 -1.30 7.91 18.81
N THR A 159 -0.27 8.67 18.46
CA THR A 159 -0.30 10.14 18.50
C THR A 159 -1.15 10.74 17.38
N PHE A 160 -1.05 10.19 16.17
CA PHE A 160 -1.66 10.73 14.97
C PHE A 160 -2.85 9.87 14.51
N THR A 161 -3.77 9.50 15.41
CA THR A 161 -4.92 8.64 15.04
C THR A 161 -5.92 9.35 14.14
N LYS A 162 -6.15 10.64 14.38
CA LYS A 162 -7.15 11.44 13.66
C LYS A 162 -6.57 11.99 12.35
N ASN A 163 -7.36 11.85 11.28
CA ASN A 163 -7.05 12.55 10.03
C ASN A 163 -7.19 14.06 10.27
N ILE A 164 -6.30 14.84 9.68
CA ILE A 164 -6.47 16.28 9.56
C ILE A 164 -7.77 16.51 8.79
N LYS A 165 -8.64 17.43 9.22
CA LYS A 165 -9.87 17.70 8.47
C LYS A 165 -9.53 18.51 7.22
N LYS A 166 -10.35 18.37 6.17
CA LYS A 166 -10.21 19.18 4.95
C LYS A 166 -10.19 20.69 5.25
N SER A 167 -11.01 21.13 6.20
CA SER A 167 -11.09 22.54 6.65
C SER A 167 -9.81 23.08 7.27
N ASP A 168 -8.94 22.18 7.75
CA ASP A 168 -7.75 22.54 8.51
C ASP A 168 -6.50 22.55 7.62
N LEU A 169 -6.64 22.15 6.34
CA LEU A 169 -5.57 22.22 5.36
C LEU A 169 -5.28 23.68 4.98
N LYS A 170 -3.99 24.04 5.02
CA LYS A 170 -3.49 25.37 4.68
C LYS A 170 -2.67 25.28 3.41
N VAL A 171 -2.94 26.20 2.48
CA VAL A 171 -2.19 26.28 1.22
C VAL A 171 -0.70 26.47 1.52
N GLY A 172 0.15 25.74 0.80
CA GLY A 172 1.60 25.79 0.95
C GLY A 172 2.17 24.89 2.06
N TYR A 173 1.35 24.29 2.91
CA TYR A 173 1.83 23.44 4.01
C TYR A 173 2.09 22.00 3.54
N GLU A 174 3.18 21.40 4.04
CA GLU A 174 3.48 19.99 3.84
C GLU A 174 2.72 19.11 4.84
N TYR A 175 2.14 18.04 4.33
CA TYR A 175 1.43 17.05 5.09
C TYR A 175 1.98 15.65 4.85
N GLU A 176 1.94 14.80 5.89
CA GLU A 176 2.44 13.43 5.86
C GLU A 176 1.35 12.42 6.26
N THR A 177 1.29 11.31 5.52
CA THR A 177 0.50 10.13 5.88
C THR A 177 1.24 9.29 6.91
N LEU A 178 0.56 8.41 7.64
CA LEU A 178 1.25 7.49 8.57
C LEU A 178 2.28 6.57 7.89
N SER A 179 2.15 6.35 6.57
CA SER A 179 3.11 5.58 5.78
C SER A 179 4.36 6.38 5.38
N GLY A 180 4.46 7.65 5.76
CA GLY A 180 5.59 8.53 5.42
C GLY A 180 5.47 9.24 4.07
N SER A 181 4.34 9.12 3.37
CA SER A 181 4.15 9.82 2.10
C SER A 181 3.88 11.30 2.37
N LYS A 182 4.72 12.16 1.80
CA LYS A 182 4.68 13.62 2.00
C LYS A 182 4.13 14.35 0.77
N SER A 183 3.30 15.35 0.99
CA SER A 183 2.80 16.22 -0.09
C SER A 183 2.46 17.61 0.43
N VAL A 184 2.63 18.63 -0.41
CA VAL A 184 2.19 19.99 -0.12
C VAL A 184 0.79 20.21 -0.67
N PHE A 185 -0.08 20.83 0.13
CA PHE A 185 -1.42 21.22 -0.29
C PHE A 185 -1.36 22.51 -1.10
N LEU A 186 -1.83 22.48 -2.34
CA LEU A 186 -1.83 23.63 -3.26
C LEU A 186 -3.16 24.40 -3.26
N GLY A 187 -4.22 23.82 -2.69
CA GLY A 187 -5.54 24.45 -2.60
C GLY A 187 -6.68 23.54 -3.03
N PHE A 188 -7.89 24.10 -2.96
CA PHE A 188 -9.09 23.45 -3.48
C PHE A 188 -9.32 23.87 -4.93
N VAL A 189 -9.66 22.89 -5.77
CA VAL A 189 -9.89 23.08 -7.20
C VAL A 189 -11.19 22.42 -7.62
N TYR A 190 -11.75 22.84 -8.75
CA TYR A 190 -12.78 22.11 -9.47
C TYR A 190 -12.17 21.43 -10.68
N THR A 191 -12.61 20.19 -10.93
CA THR A 191 -12.19 19.36 -12.07
C THR A 191 -13.33 18.43 -12.45
N ALA A 192 -13.22 17.79 -13.62
CA ALA A 192 -14.02 16.64 -13.99
C ALA A 192 -13.10 15.48 -14.38
N ASP A 193 -13.57 14.26 -14.13
CA ASP A 193 -12.99 13.05 -14.69
C ASP A 193 -13.56 12.78 -16.08
N VAL A 194 -12.75 12.16 -16.95
CA VAL A 194 -13.15 11.68 -18.27
C VAL A 194 -13.40 10.18 -18.17
N ASP A 195 -14.56 9.72 -18.64
CA ASP A 195 -14.82 8.29 -18.76
C ASP A 195 -13.94 7.68 -19.85
N ILE A 196 -13.15 6.67 -19.50
CA ILE A 196 -12.16 6.06 -20.41
C ILE A 196 -12.79 5.25 -21.55
N HIS A 197 -14.08 4.92 -21.45
CA HIS A 197 -14.80 4.10 -22.43
C HIS A 197 -15.69 4.95 -23.34
N THR A 198 -16.40 5.93 -22.78
CA THR A 198 -17.33 6.79 -23.51
C THR A 198 -16.70 8.13 -23.91
N GLY A 199 -15.69 8.58 -23.18
CA GLY A 199 -15.12 9.92 -23.31
C GLY A 199 -16.02 11.01 -22.74
N GLU A 200 -17.10 10.65 -22.05
CA GLU A 200 -17.98 11.62 -21.42
C GLU A 200 -17.31 12.23 -20.19
N LEU A 201 -17.46 13.54 -20.04
CA LEU A 201 -17.06 14.22 -18.81
C LEU A 201 -18.06 13.92 -17.69
N SER A 202 -17.52 13.56 -16.54
CA SER A 202 -18.28 13.55 -15.30
C SER A 202 -18.74 14.95 -14.89
N LYS A 203 -19.72 15.02 -13.98
CA LYS A 203 -20.12 16.30 -13.39
C LYS A 203 -18.94 16.95 -12.65
N PRO A 204 -18.69 18.25 -12.87
CA PRO A 204 -17.72 19.03 -12.10
C PRO A 204 -17.80 18.80 -10.60
N TYR A 205 -16.66 18.53 -9.97
CA TYR A 205 -16.57 18.31 -8.53
C TYR A 205 -15.39 19.06 -7.91
N LYS A 206 -15.55 19.43 -6.63
CA LYS A 206 -14.51 20.05 -5.83
C LYS A 206 -13.53 18.99 -5.31
N ALA A 207 -12.25 19.23 -5.46
CA ALA A 207 -11.16 18.37 -5.05
C ALA A 207 -10.08 19.16 -4.32
N MET A 208 -9.13 18.43 -3.73
CA MET A 208 -7.90 18.97 -3.18
C MET A 208 -6.77 18.69 -4.16
N LEU A 209 -5.96 19.70 -4.45
CA LEU A 209 -4.76 19.59 -5.25
C LEU A 209 -3.54 19.49 -4.34
N PHE A 210 -2.71 18.48 -4.56
CA PHE A 210 -1.46 18.28 -3.85
C PHE A 210 -0.31 18.09 -4.83
N VAL A 211 0.89 18.39 -4.34
CA VAL A 211 2.14 18.10 -5.03
C VAL A 211 3.04 17.25 -4.13
N ARG A 212 3.70 16.23 -4.68
CA ARG A 212 4.52 15.29 -3.92
C ARG A 212 5.82 15.94 -3.46
N SER A 213 6.13 15.81 -2.17
CA SER A 213 7.37 16.32 -1.57
C SER A 213 8.48 15.26 -1.63
N GLY A 214 8.90 14.93 -2.85
CA GLY A 214 9.91 13.90 -3.16
C GLY A 214 11.24 14.46 -3.66
N HIS A 215 12.02 13.62 -4.34
CA HIS A 215 13.37 13.95 -4.83
C HIS A 215 13.44 15.19 -5.74
N ASN A 216 12.37 15.51 -6.49
CA ASN A 216 12.33 16.65 -7.40
C ASN A 216 11.61 17.88 -6.82
N PHE A 217 11.18 17.82 -5.56
CA PHE A 217 10.30 18.85 -5.00
C PHE A 217 10.97 20.23 -4.92
N GLU A 218 12.24 20.30 -4.54
CA GLU A 218 12.92 21.60 -4.41
C GLU A 218 13.00 22.34 -5.75
N GLU A 219 13.32 21.63 -6.83
CA GLU A 219 13.36 22.21 -8.18
C GLU A 219 11.96 22.63 -8.64
N MET A 220 10.98 21.72 -8.54
CA MET A 220 9.59 22.02 -8.88
C MET A 220 9.02 23.19 -8.06
N SER A 221 9.38 23.31 -6.78
CA SER A 221 8.93 24.40 -5.94
C SER A 221 9.47 25.75 -6.40
N LYS A 222 10.66 25.79 -7.01
CA LYS A 222 11.20 27.02 -7.63
C LYS A 222 10.39 27.38 -8.86
N ASP A 223 10.07 26.42 -9.71
CA ASP A 223 9.27 26.66 -10.92
C ASP A 223 7.84 27.09 -10.58
N LEU A 224 7.23 26.48 -9.56
CA LEU A 224 5.93 26.89 -9.03
C LEU A 224 5.92 28.34 -8.53
N ARG A 225 7.04 28.83 -8.01
CA ARG A 225 7.22 30.22 -7.54
C ARG A 225 7.76 31.17 -8.62
N SER A 226 8.12 30.67 -9.80
CA SER A 226 8.70 31.49 -10.86
C SER A 226 7.63 32.32 -11.58
N ASP A 227 7.96 33.50 -12.07
CA ASP A 227 7.02 34.31 -12.87
C ASP A 227 6.78 33.72 -14.27
N ASP A 228 7.56 32.70 -14.66
CA ASP A 228 7.46 32.04 -15.95
C ASP A 228 6.38 30.95 -15.93
N LYS A 229 5.28 31.21 -16.63
CA LYS A 229 4.11 30.33 -16.68
C LYS A 229 4.41 28.96 -17.29
N ASP A 230 5.43 28.87 -18.15
CA ASP A 230 5.80 27.65 -18.86
C ASP A 230 6.97 26.90 -18.19
N ALA A 231 7.48 27.38 -17.05
CA ALA A 231 8.62 26.78 -16.37
C ALA A 231 8.44 25.28 -16.13
N LEU A 232 7.27 24.87 -15.62
CA LEU A 232 6.94 23.45 -15.40
C LEU A 232 6.79 22.68 -16.71
N ALA A 233 6.11 23.26 -17.71
CA ALA A 233 5.82 22.61 -18.99
C ALA A 233 7.10 22.18 -19.75
N ARG A 234 8.19 22.91 -19.56
CA ARG A 234 9.50 22.61 -20.18
C ARG A 234 10.32 21.55 -19.42
N LYS A 235 9.90 21.12 -18.23
CA LYS A 235 10.62 20.10 -17.45
C LYS A 235 10.32 18.70 -17.96
N GLU A 236 11.35 18.05 -18.48
CA GLU A 236 11.24 16.65 -18.92
C GLU A 236 11.12 15.67 -17.75
N ASN A 237 11.82 15.93 -16.65
CA ASN A 237 11.89 15.06 -15.47
C ASN A 237 10.73 15.25 -14.48
N LEU A 238 9.75 16.09 -14.81
CA LEU A 238 8.53 16.26 -14.03
C LEU A 238 7.42 15.39 -14.62
N TYR A 239 6.71 14.66 -13.76
CA TYR A 239 5.71 13.68 -14.17
C TYR A 239 4.32 14.05 -13.66
N LEU A 240 3.28 13.56 -14.34
CA LEU A 240 1.89 13.81 -13.94
C LEU A 240 1.60 13.29 -12.52
N TRP A 241 2.21 12.16 -12.14
CA TRP A 241 2.05 11.56 -10.81
C TRP A 241 2.70 12.36 -9.67
N ASP A 242 3.47 13.41 -9.98
CA ASP A 242 3.98 14.33 -8.97
C ASP A 242 2.84 15.23 -8.43
N PHE A 243 1.74 15.35 -9.18
CA PHE A 243 0.51 15.99 -8.74
C PHE A 243 -0.53 14.96 -8.35
N LYS A 244 -1.39 15.33 -7.39
CA LYS A 244 -2.48 14.48 -6.91
C LYS A 244 -3.74 15.30 -6.71
N ILE A 245 -4.79 14.93 -7.45
CA ILE A 245 -6.12 15.51 -7.31
C ILE A 245 -7.03 14.49 -6.61
N SER A 246 -7.53 14.83 -5.42
CA SER A 246 -8.29 13.87 -4.61
C SER A 246 -9.51 14.49 -3.91
N LYS A 247 -10.61 13.72 -3.84
CA LYS A 247 -11.81 14.06 -3.06
C LYS A 247 -11.60 13.85 -1.56
N THR A 248 -10.68 12.98 -1.16
CA THR A 248 -10.37 12.65 0.25
C THR A 248 -8.86 12.60 0.46
N HIS A 249 -8.41 12.68 1.71
CA HIS A 249 -6.99 12.49 2.03
C HIS A 249 -6.85 11.67 3.31
N SER A 250 -5.65 11.13 3.51
CA SER A 250 -5.27 10.34 4.68
C SER A 250 -4.14 10.97 5.49
N PHE A 251 -3.85 12.26 5.24
CA PHE A 251 -2.85 13.02 5.99
C PHE A 251 -3.24 13.15 7.45
N LYS A 252 -2.24 12.96 8.32
CA LYS A 252 -2.42 12.99 9.77
C LYS A 252 -1.40 13.87 10.50
N ILE A 253 -0.33 14.25 9.79
CA ILE A 253 0.79 15.03 10.33
C ILE A 253 0.92 16.28 9.47
N GLU A 254 0.90 17.46 10.09
CA GLU A 254 1.32 18.74 9.49
C GLU A 254 2.80 18.91 9.78
N ASN A 255 3.63 19.07 8.75
CA ASN A 255 5.06 19.29 8.88
C ASN A 255 5.38 20.80 8.93
N GLU A 256 6.58 21.13 9.42
CA GLU A 256 7.04 22.53 9.51
C GLU A 256 7.34 23.15 8.15
N ARG A 257 7.64 22.33 7.15
CA ARG A 257 7.94 22.80 5.79
C ARG A 257 6.71 23.48 5.20
N ARG A 258 6.90 24.73 4.78
CA ARG A 258 5.90 25.56 4.11
C ARG A 258 6.53 26.20 2.89
N ILE A 259 5.77 26.29 1.82
CA ILE A 259 6.11 27.10 0.65
C ILE A 259 5.10 28.23 0.54
N ASP A 260 5.59 29.42 0.26
CA ASP A 260 4.74 30.57 -0.01
C ASP A 260 4.28 30.49 -1.47
N ILE A 261 3.00 30.19 -1.66
CA ILE A 261 2.36 30.02 -2.96
C ILE A 261 0.89 30.43 -2.86
N GLU A 262 0.39 31.09 -3.89
CA GLU A 262 -1.03 31.33 -4.06
C GLU A 262 -1.64 30.26 -4.98
N THR A 263 -2.84 29.79 -4.67
CA THR A 263 -3.49 28.75 -5.49
C THR A 263 -3.70 29.23 -6.93
N SER A 264 -4.19 30.45 -7.16
CA SER A 264 -4.50 30.91 -8.52
C SER A 264 -3.26 30.98 -9.41
N GLU A 265 -2.13 31.47 -8.87
CA GLU A 265 -0.85 31.57 -9.58
C GLU A 265 -0.27 30.21 -9.98
N VAL A 266 -0.44 29.17 -9.15
CA VAL A 266 0.07 27.84 -9.47
C VAL A 266 -0.84 27.07 -10.42
N LEU A 267 -2.14 27.39 -10.47
CA LEU A 267 -3.08 26.70 -11.38
C LEU A 267 -2.75 26.96 -12.84
N GLU A 268 -2.40 28.19 -13.22
CA GLU A 268 -2.03 28.48 -14.61
C GLU A 268 -0.82 27.63 -15.05
N LYS A 269 0.19 27.51 -14.18
CA LYS A 269 1.42 26.74 -14.45
C LYS A 269 1.15 25.24 -14.53
N ILE A 270 0.29 24.72 -13.64
CA ILE A 270 -0.10 23.31 -13.62
C ILE A 270 -0.97 22.96 -14.82
N ASN A 271 -1.88 23.85 -15.21
CA ASN A 271 -2.70 23.68 -16.41
C ASN A 271 -1.82 23.65 -17.67
N ALA A 272 -0.88 24.60 -17.80
CA ALA A 272 0.09 24.62 -18.90
C ALA A 272 0.94 23.34 -18.94
N PHE A 273 1.39 22.85 -17.79
CA PHE A 273 2.10 21.57 -17.69
C PHE A 273 1.23 20.37 -18.11
N GLY A 274 -0.01 20.29 -17.61
CA GLY A 274 -0.95 19.23 -17.95
C GLY A 274 -1.24 19.18 -19.45
N GLU A 275 -1.48 20.34 -20.07
CA GLU A 275 -1.72 20.46 -21.50
C GLU A 275 -0.48 20.07 -22.32
N ALA A 276 0.72 20.55 -21.94
CA ALA A 276 1.96 20.18 -22.62
C ALA A 276 2.22 18.66 -22.57
N LYS A 277 1.95 18.02 -21.42
CA LYS A 277 2.04 16.56 -21.29
C LYS A 277 0.96 15.86 -22.11
N ARG A 278 -0.29 16.31 -22.09
CA ARG A 278 -1.37 15.77 -22.94
C ARG A 278 -0.96 15.76 -24.41
N GLN A 279 -0.50 16.89 -24.93
CA GLN A 279 -0.04 17.04 -26.32
C GLN A 279 1.15 16.13 -26.64
N ARG A 280 2.07 15.93 -25.70
CA ARG A 280 3.17 14.98 -25.86
C ARG A 280 2.66 13.55 -25.93
N TYR A 281 1.79 13.14 -25.01
CA TYR A 281 1.28 11.77 -24.95
C TYR A 281 0.40 11.40 -26.14
N LEU A 282 -0.38 12.35 -26.66
CA LEU A 282 -1.13 12.22 -27.92
C LEU A 282 -0.24 11.89 -29.13
N LYS A 283 1.02 12.33 -29.11
CA LYS A 283 2.02 12.01 -30.17
C LYS A 283 2.72 10.67 -29.94
N THR A 284 2.47 9.99 -28.83
CA THR A 284 3.09 8.70 -28.46
C THR A 284 2.07 7.57 -28.40
N THR A 285 2.50 6.36 -28.06
CA THR A 285 1.62 5.19 -27.84
C THR A 285 1.15 5.03 -26.37
N TYR A 286 1.47 5.97 -25.48
CA TYR A 286 1.14 5.92 -24.05
C TYR A 286 -0.07 6.81 -23.73
N PHE A 287 -1.27 6.27 -23.93
CA PHE A 287 -2.50 7.06 -23.91
C PHE A 287 -3.11 7.26 -22.51
N GLY A 288 -2.76 6.45 -21.51
CA GLY A 288 -3.33 6.55 -20.15
C GLY A 288 -2.93 7.84 -19.45
N ASP A 289 -1.69 8.27 -19.69
CA ASP A 289 -1.15 9.52 -19.16
C ASP A 289 -1.75 10.76 -19.87
N ALA A 290 -2.28 10.62 -21.09
CA ALA A 290 -2.90 11.73 -21.80
C ALA A 290 -4.20 12.21 -21.11
N LEU A 291 -4.98 11.28 -20.55
CA LEU A 291 -6.20 11.61 -19.78
C LEU A 291 -5.89 12.30 -18.46
N GLU A 292 -4.85 11.86 -17.74
CA GLU A 292 -4.40 12.54 -16.52
C GLU A 292 -3.79 13.91 -16.85
N GLY A 293 -3.10 14.05 -17.98
CA GLY A 293 -2.64 15.33 -18.51
C GLY A 293 -3.80 16.29 -18.80
N HIS A 294 -4.87 15.81 -19.45
CA HIS A 294 -6.08 16.60 -19.67
C HIS A 294 -6.71 17.04 -18.35
N ARG A 295 -6.85 16.14 -17.39
CA ARG A 295 -7.41 16.45 -16.07
C ARG A 295 -6.60 17.52 -15.33
N LEU A 296 -5.28 17.45 -15.38
CA LEU A 296 -4.39 18.49 -14.84
C LEU A 296 -4.42 19.79 -15.65
N GLY A 297 -4.75 19.73 -16.94
CA GLY A 297 -4.88 20.87 -17.85
C GLY A 297 -6.14 21.72 -17.65
N CYS A 298 -7.13 21.22 -16.91
CA CYS A 298 -8.46 21.81 -16.80
C CYS A 298 -8.87 22.16 -15.36
N LEU A 299 -7.90 22.54 -14.51
CA LEU A 299 -8.17 22.90 -13.12
C LEU A 299 -8.58 24.37 -12.99
N VAL A 300 -9.61 24.63 -12.19
CA VAL A 300 -10.07 26.00 -11.88
C VAL A 300 -10.36 26.18 -10.39
N ALA A 301 -10.26 27.41 -9.89
CA ALA A 301 -10.51 27.73 -8.48
C ALA A 301 -12.02 27.86 -8.16
N ASP A 302 -12.80 28.45 -9.08
CA ASP A 302 -14.27 28.55 -8.99
C ASP A 302 -14.94 27.62 -10.00
N LYS A 303 -16.03 26.97 -9.57
CA LYS A 303 -16.84 26.11 -10.42
C LYS A 303 -17.41 26.86 -11.64
N LYS A 304 -17.68 28.16 -11.51
CA LYS A 304 -18.25 28.98 -12.59
C LYS A 304 -17.30 29.14 -13.77
N ASP A 305 -16.00 29.10 -13.50
CA ASP A 305 -14.96 29.26 -14.52
C ASP A 305 -14.66 27.95 -15.24
N MET A 306 -15.35 26.87 -14.84
CA MET A 306 -15.13 25.55 -15.38
C MET A 306 -15.71 25.43 -16.79
N ASN A 307 -14.85 25.69 -17.77
CA ASN A 307 -15.12 25.47 -19.18
C ASN A 307 -14.15 24.40 -19.68
N ILE A 308 -14.54 23.13 -19.58
CA ILE A 308 -13.72 22.03 -20.10
C ILE A 308 -13.97 21.93 -21.60
N ASP A 309 -12.95 22.29 -22.36
CA ASP A 309 -12.90 22.03 -23.78
C ASP A 309 -12.87 20.51 -24.03
N ASN A 310 -13.82 20.02 -24.82
CA ASN A 310 -13.92 18.61 -25.20
C ASN A 310 -13.16 18.31 -26.50
N ASP A 311 -12.53 19.32 -27.11
CA ASP A 311 -11.84 19.18 -28.38
C ASP A 311 -10.63 18.23 -28.26
N GLY A 312 -10.63 17.21 -29.12
CA GLY A 312 -9.62 16.15 -29.15
C GLY A 312 -9.76 15.09 -28.04
N LEU A 313 -10.72 15.22 -27.12
CA LEU A 313 -10.93 14.24 -26.04
C LEU A 313 -11.36 12.86 -26.60
N SER A 314 -12.20 12.88 -27.64
CA SER A 314 -12.66 11.67 -28.35
C SER A 314 -11.50 10.90 -28.99
N GLU A 315 -10.48 11.59 -29.49
CA GLU A 315 -9.28 10.97 -30.05
C GLU A 315 -8.41 10.33 -28.96
N VAL A 316 -8.24 11.00 -27.82
CA VAL A 316 -7.53 10.47 -26.65
C VAL A 316 -8.19 9.18 -26.15
N VAL A 317 -9.52 9.22 -25.98
CA VAL A 317 -10.32 8.09 -25.46
C VAL A 317 -10.27 6.90 -26.42
N LYS A 318 -10.42 7.15 -27.73
CA LYS A 318 -10.31 6.12 -28.75
C LYS A 318 -8.94 5.44 -28.71
N ALA A 319 -7.87 6.24 -28.65
CA ALA A 319 -6.52 5.70 -28.65
C ALA A 319 -6.19 4.89 -27.39
N GLN A 320 -6.70 5.31 -26.21
CA GLN A 320 -6.59 4.56 -24.96
C GLN A 320 -7.32 3.21 -25.05
N ARG A 321 -8.55 3.19 -25.58
CA ARG A 321 -9.31 1.95 -25.78
C ARG A 321 -8.57 0.97 -26.68
N ASP A 322 -8.08 1.44 -27.83
CA ASP A 322 -7.30 0.62 -28.76
C ASP A 322 -6.04 0.04 -28.09
N TYR A 323 -5.39 0.80 -27.21
CA TYR A 323 -4.24 0.32 -26.45
C TYR A 323 -4.61 -0.75 -25.42
N GLU A 324 -5.67 -0.55 -24.64
CA GLU A 324 -6.13 -1.53 -23.65
C GLU A 324 -6.59 -2.84 -24.29
N ASP A 325 -7.27 -2.75 -25.44
CA ASP A 325 -7.71 -3.92 -26.19
C ASP A 325 -6.52 -4.70 -26.74
N ARG A 326 -5.48 -4.02 -27.28
CA ARG A 326 -4.21 -4.67 -27.65
C ARG A 326 -3.55 -5.34 -26.45
N ARG A 327 -3.49 -4.64 -25.29
CA ARG A 327 -2.90 -5.20 -24.07
C ARG A 327 -3.64 -6.45 -23.62
N ARG A 328 -4.98 -6.45 -23.60
CA ARG A 328 -5.77 -7.64 -23.24
C ARG A 328 -5.49 -8.83 -24.17
N HIS A 329 -5.33 -8.60 -25.48
CA HIS A 329 -4.99 -9.66 -26.44
C HIS A 329 -3.59 -10.25 -26.26
N TYR A 330 -2.62 -9.45 -25.80
CA TYR A 330 -1.27 -9.93 -25.53
C TYR A 330 -1.20 -10.81 -24.27
N TRP A 331 -1.99 -10.49 -23.24
CA TRP A 331 -1.97 -11.20 -21.96
C TRP A 331 -2.88 -12.44 -21.92
N SER A 332 -3.83 -12.59 -22.84
CA SER A 332 -4.66 -13.80 -22.98
C SER A 332 -3.98 -14.93 -23.77
N ARG A 333 -2.77 -14.69 -24.31
CA ARG A 333 -1.96 -15.67 -25.06
C ARG A 333 -0.82 -16.30 -24.24
N TRP A 334 -0.70 -15.92 -22.98
CA TRP A 334 0.18 -16.53 -21.97
C TRP A 334 -0.68 -17.11 -20.86
#